data_AF-A0A060XI74-F1
#
_entry.id   AF-A0A060XI74-F1
#
_cell.length_a   1.000
_cell.length_b   1.000
_cell.length_c   1.000
_cell.angle_alpha   90.00
_cell.angle_beta   90.00
_cell.angle_gamma   90.00
#
_symmetry.space_group_name_H-M   'P 1'
#
loop_
_entity.id
_entity.type
_entity.pdbx_description
1 polymer ?
#
loop_
_entity_poly.entity_id
_entity_poly.type
_entity_poly.pdbx_seq_one_letter_code
_entity_poly.pdbx_strand_id
1 'polypeptide(L)'
;MWSHRNYLIILLTPLLLLPLPLLIPTPVSVCVCVQYLKDSNMLFIGGLLVAIAVENWNLHKRIALRVLLVVGVRPALLMSGFMGVTAFLSMWISNTATTAMMVPIAQAVLGQLCATEARQDERELQVEGKDNQAFELDTKAPQEEEINTKQDLVKIQQDYMYKDEERDADSPLERRRKERELKYQLLTKGMSLSVCYSASIGGTATLTGTTPNLILKGQMDE
;
A
#
# COMPACT_ATOMS: atom_id res chain seq x y z
N MET A 1 -24.25 -20.44 -18.68
CA MET A 1 -25.51 -19.73 -18.98
C MET A 1 -26.42 -19.51 -17.76
N TRP A 2 -26.45 -20.41 -16.77
CA TRP A 2 -27.29 -20.24 -15.56
C TRP A 2 -26.79 -19.15 -14.57
N SER A 3 -25.47 -18.93 -14.47
CA SER A 3 -24.91 -17.92 -13.55
C SER A 3 -25.29 -16.48 -13.93
N HIS A 4 -25.26 -16.12 -15.22
CA HIS A 4 -25.64 -14.77 -15.70
C HIS A 4 -27.12 -14.42 -15.50
N ARG A 5 -28.02 -15.41 -15.48
CA ARG A 5 -29.46 -15.17 -15.25
C ARG A 5 -29.74 -14.66 -13.85
N ASN A 6 -29.02 -15.15 -12.84
CA ASN A 6 -29.17 -14.67 -11.47
C ASN A 6 -28.71 -13.22 -11.33
N TYR A 7 -27.59 -12.83 -11.94
CA TYR A 7 -27.17 -11.42 -11.96
C TYR A 7 -28.19 -10.53 -12.66
N LEU A 8 -28.76 -10.99 -13.78
CA LEU A 8 -29.80 -10.25 -14.50
C LEU A 8 -31.05 -10.09 -13.63
N ILE A 9 -31.50 -11.12 -12.92
CA ILE A 9 -32.64 -11.03 -11.99
C ILE A 9 -32.32 -10.10 -10.82
N ILE A 10 -31.16 -10.23 -10.18
CA ILE A 10 -30.75 -9.40 -9.03
C ILE A 10 -30.64 -7.92 -9.41
N LEU A 11 -30.26 -7.62 -10.65
CA LEU A 11 -30.07 -6.23 -11.12
C LEU A 11 -31.35 -5.66 -11.75
N LEU A 12 -32.13 -6.49 -12.47
CA LEU A 12 -33.40 -6.12 -13.11
C LEU A 12 -34.54 -5.97 -12.09
N THR A 13 -34.58 -6.79 -11.04
CA THR A 13 -35.65 -6.75 -10.03
C THR A 13 -35.73 -5.40 -9.30
N PRO A 14 -34.65 -4.85 -8.70
CA PRO A 14 -34.70 -3.52 -8.10
C PRO A 14 -34.91 -2.43 -9.17
N LEU A 15 -34.33 -2.59 -10.36
CA LEU A 15 -34.47 -1.62 -11.45
C LEU A 15 -35.90 -1.51 -11.98
N LEU A 16 -36.66 -2.60 -11.99
CA LEU A 16 -38.06 -2.64 -12.46
C LEU A 16 -39.06 -2.33 -11.33
N LEU A 17 -38.76 -2.75 -10.10
CA LEU A 17 -39.64 -2.59 -8.93
C LEU A 17 -39.58 -1.17 -8.33
N LEU A 18 -38.43 -0.49 -8.41
CA LEU A 18 -38.23 0.87 -7.90
C LEU A 18 -39.06 1.95 -8.65
N PRO A 19 -39.20 1.94 -9.99
CA PRO A 19 -40.04 2.91 -10.72
C PRO A 19 -41.54 2.55 -10.75
N LEU A 20 -41.92 1.32 -10.40
CA LEU A 20 -43.32 0.87 -10.36
C LEU A 20 -44.24 1.73 -9.46
N PRO A 21 -43.82 2.16 -8.24
CA PRO A 21 -44.58 3.10 -7.42
C PRO A 21 -44.57 4.55 -7.93
N LEU A 22 -43.65 4.94 -8.83
CA LEU A 22 -43.63 6.26 -9.47
C LEU A 22 -44.58 6.34 -10.68
N LEU A 23 -44.83 5.21 -11.35
CA LEU A 23 -45.64 5.14 -12.56
C LEU A 23 -47.15 5.02 -12.28
N ILE A 24 -47.52 4.48 -11.11
CA ILE A 24 -48.92 4.32 -10.68
C ILE A 24 -49.08 4.95 -9.29
N PRO A 25 -49.61 6.20 -9.20
CA PRO A 25 -49.82 6.87 -7.92
C PRO A 25 -50.97 6.20 -7.15
N THR A 26 -50.61 5.19 -6.36
CA THR A 26 -51.49 4.54 -5.39
C THR A 26 -51.23 5.15 -4.00
N PRO A 27 -52.20 5.19 -3.08
CA PRO A 27 -51.96 5.66 -1.71
C PRO A 27 -50.83 4.87 -1.01
N VAL A 28 -50.65 3.60 -1.40
CA VAL A 28 -49.57 2.73 -0.92
C VAL A 28 -48.19 3.19 -1.44
N SER A 29 -48.10 3.62 -2.71
CA SER A 29 -46.85 4.13 -3.28
C SER A 29 -46.33 5.39 -2.59
N VAL A 30 -47.23 6.28 -2.17
CA VAL A 30 -46.89 7.50 -1.43
C VAL A 30 -46.35 7.16 -0.04
N CYS A 31 -46.98 6.22 0.68
CA CYS A 31 -46.48 5.72 1.96
C CYS A 31 -45.07 5.12 1.84
N VAL A 32 -44.81 4.35 0.78
CA VAL A 32 -43.47 3.78 0.52
C VAL A 32 -42.46 4.89 0.20
N CYS A 33 -42.83 5.89 -0.58
CA CYS A 33 -41.94 7.00 -0.94
C CYS A 33 -41.50 7.83 0.28
N VAL A 34 -42.40 8.07 1.23
CA VAL A 34 -42.10 8.75 2.51
C VAL A 34 -41.10 7.94 3.36
N GLN A 35 -41.16 6.61 3.32
CA GLN A 35 -40.18 5.75 4.00
C GLN A 35 -38.77 5.84 3.40
N TYR A 36 -38.64 6.10 2.09
CA TYR A 36 -37.34 6.33 1.45
C TYR A 36 -36.76 7.72 1.76
N LEU A 37 -37.59 8.71 2.08
CA LEU A 37 -37.19 10.10 2.37
C LEU A 37 -37.01 10.40 3.87
N LYS A 38 -36.76 9.38 4.71
CA LYS A 38 -36.39 9.57 6.12
C LYS A 38 -35.18 10.52 6.25
N ASP A 39 -35.14 11.33 7.31
CA ASP A 39 -34.10 12.33 7.56
C ASP A 39 -32.67 11.75 7.49
N SER A 40 -32.49 10.50 7.93
CA SER A 40 -31.22 9.77 7.84
C SER A 40 -30.77 9.56 6.39
N ASN A 41 -31.67 9.24 5.46
CA ASN A 41 -31.36 9.08 4.04
C ASN A 41 -31.04 10.42 3.37
N MET A 42 -31.75 11.49 3.75
CA MET A 42 -31.46 12.84 3.25
C MET A 42 -30.09 13.35 3.74
N LEU A 43 -29.74 13.11 5.00
CA LEU A 43 -28.42 13.42 5.56
C LEU A 43 -27.31 12.67 4.84
N PHE A 44 -27.54 11.40 4.48
CA PHE A 44 -26.60 10.60 3.71
C PHE A 44 -26.36 11.16 2.30
N ILE A 45 -27.42 11.49 1.58
CA ILE A 45 -27.31 12.11 0.24
C ILE A 45 -26.57 13.45 0.34
N GLY A 46 -26.88 14.28 1.34
CA GLY A 46 -26.19 15.55 1.59
C GLY A 46 -24.70 15.36 1.91
N GLY A 47 -24.37 14.39 2.76
CA GLY A 47 -22.99 14.03 3.09
C GLY A 47 -22.20 13.53 1.89
N LEU A 48 -22.80 12.66 1.06
CA LEU A 48 -22.20 12.20 -0.18
C LEU A 48 -21.98 13.34 -1.18
N LEU A 49 -22.94 14.27 -1.31
CA LEU A 49 -22.81 15.43 -2.19
C LEU A 49 -21.62 16.32 -1.77
N VAL A 50 -21.47 16.59 -0.48
CA VAL A 50 -20.34 17.36 0.07
C VAL A 50 -19.02 16.61 -0.13
N ALA A 51 -19.00 15.30 0.11
CA ALA A 51 -17.82 14.46 -0.11
C ALA A 51 -17.35 14.52 -1.57
N ILE A 52 -18.27 14.34 -2.53
CA ILE A 52 -18.00 14.39 -3.97
C ILE A 52 -17.54 15.79 -4.39
N ALA A 53 -18.11 16.86 -3.81
CA ALA A 53 -17.68 18.23 -4.10
C ALA A 53 -16.22 18.48 -3.65
N VAL A 54 -15.86 18.02 -2.45
CA VAL A 54 -14.50 18.11 -1.89
C VAL A 54 -13.51 17.22 -2.68
N GLU A 55 -13.99 16.09 -3.18
CA GLU A 55 -13.22 15.17 -4.02
C GLU A 55 -12.87 15.79 -5.37
N ASN A 56 -13.86 16.35 -6.07
CA ASN A 56 -13.64 17.00 -7.38
C ASN A 56 -12.66 18.17 -7.28
N TRP A 57 -12.68 18.92 -6.17
CA TRP A 57 -11.73 20.00 -5.93
C TRP A 57 -10.32 19.51 -5.57
N ASN A 58 -10.13 18.18 -5.42
CA ASN A 58 -8.88 17.52 -5.00
C ASN A 58 -8.31 18.11 -3.70
N LEU A 59 -9.17 18.70 -2.88
CA LEU A 59 -8.78 19.43 -1.67
C LEU A 59 -8.13 18.49 -0.67
N HIS A 60 -8.72 17.30 -0.51
CA HIS A 60 -8.21 16.22 0.32
C HIS A 60 -6.76 15.84 -0.03
N LYS A 61 -6.40 15.76 -1.31
CA LYS A 61 -5.03 15.47 -1.77
C LYS A 61 -4.06 16.60 -1.41
N ARG A 62 -4.49 17.85 -1.55
CA ARG A 62 -3.68 19.02 -1.16
C ARG A 62 -3.42 19.04 0.34
N ILE A 63 -4.44 18.78 1.15
CA ILE A 63 -4.33 18.74 2.62
C ILE A 63 -3.45 17.56 3.04
N ALA A 64 -3.67 16.37 2.46
CA ALA A 64 -2.89 15.17 2.75
C ALA A 64 -1.39 15.38 2.52
N LEU A 65 -1.02 15.93 1.35
CA LEU A 65 0.37 16.20 1.03
C LEU A 65 0.98 17.26 1.94
N ARG A 66 0.24 18.32 2.28
CA ARG A 66 0.72 19.36 3.21
C ARG A 66 0.98 18.80 4.60
N VAL A 67 0.06 18.02 5.15
CA VAL A 67 0.20 17.39 6.47
C VAL A 67 1.37 16.39 6.46
N LEU A 68 1.50 15.59 5.41
CA LEU A 68 2.58 14.62 5.30
C LEU A 68 3.97 15.27 5.21
N LEU A 69 4.06 16.42 4.54
CA LEU A 69 5.30 17.21 4.50
C LEU A 69 5.68 17.80 5.86
N VAL A 70 4.72 18.03 6.76
CA VAL A 70 4.97 18.56 8.11
C VAL A 70 5.44 17.47 9.08
N VAL A 71 4.94 16.24 8.94
CA VAL A 71 5.24 15.11 9.85
C VAL A 71 6.70 14.61 9.73
N GLY A 72 7.39 14.93 8.64
CA GLY A 72 8.81 14.62 8.44
C GLY A 72 9.07 13.27 7.75
N VAL A 73 10.36 12.96 7.55
CA VAL A 73 10.83 11.87 6.66
C VAL A 73 11.18 10.57 7.41
N ARG A 74 11.10 10.55 8.74
CA ARG A 74 11.39 9.32 9.51
C ARG A 74 10.33 8.25 9.21
N PRO A 75 10.70 6.98 8.96
CA PRO A 75 9.75 5.94 8.55
C PRO A 75 8.60 5.74 9.55
N ALA A 76 8.90 5.80 10.86
CA ALA A 76 7.88 5.69 11.90
C ALA A 76 6.89 6.87 11.92
N LEU A 77 7.39 8.11 11.75
CA LEU A 77 6.55 9.31 11.70
C LEU A 77 5.75 9.35 10.40
N LEU A 78 6.36 8.96 9.30
CA LEU A 78 5.73 8.88 7.99
C LEU A 78 4.53 7.91 8.01
N MET A 79 4.69 6.72 8.61
CA MET A 79 3.57 5.79 8.82
C MET A 79 2.45 6.40 9.68
N SER A 80 2.80 7.07 10.78
CA SER A 80 1.82 7.76 11.64
C SER A 80 1.07 8.86 10.89
N GLY A 81 1.77 9.66 10.08
CA GLY A 81 1.19 10.69 9.24
C GLY A 81 0.21 10.13 8.22
N PHE A 82 0.59 9.05 7.53
CA PHE A 82 -0.31 8.38 6.58
C PHE A 82 -1.54 7.77 7.27
N MET A 83 -1.39 7.13 8.44
CA MET A 83 -2.53 6.62 9.20
C MET A 83 -3.49 7.74 9.61
N GLY A 84 -2.96 8.83 10.20
CA GLY A 84 -3.76 9.96 10.65
C GLY A 84 -4.50 10.69 9.52
N VAL A 85 -3.79 10.98 8.43
CA VAL A 85 -4.39 11.61 7.23
C VAL A 85 -5.45 10.69 6.62
N THR A 86 -5.15 9.39 6.50
CA THR A 86 -6.10 8.43 5.91
C THR A 86 -7.36 8.31 6.77
N ALA A 87 -7.23 8.23 8.09
CA ALA A 87 -8.37 8.18 9.00
C ALA A 87 -9.24 9.44 8.90
N PHE A 88 -8.61 10.62 8.87
CA PHE A 88 -9.32 11.89 8.73
C PHE A 88 -10.05 12.00 7.39
N LEU A 89 -9.42 11.59 6.29
CA LEU A 89 -10.06 11.63 4.97
C LEU A 89 -11.22 10.63 4.86
N SER A 90 -11.07 9.44 5.44
CA SER A 90 -12.11 8.40 5.44
C SER A 90 -13.32 8.73 6.29
N MET A 91 -13.23 9.75 7.15
CA MET A 91 -14.35 10.25 7.93
C MET A 91 -15.41 10.93 7.05
N TRP A 92 -14.96 11.59 5.97
CA TRP A 92 -15.79 12.38 5.06
C TRP A 92 -15.98 11.71 3.70
N ILE A 93 -14.99 10.94 3.27
CA ILE A 93 -14.96 10.22 1.99
C ILE A 93 -15.22 8.73 2.24
N SER A 94 -15.75 8.02 1.25
CA SER A 94 -15.91 6.56 1.33
C SER A 94 -14.57 5.85 1.58
N ASN A 95 -14.56 4.85 2.46
CA ASN A 95 -13.37 4.03 2.78
C ASN A 95 -12.69 3.45 1.53
N THR A 96 -13.48 3.02 0.55
CA THR A 96 -12.98 2.46 -0.71
C THR A 96 -12.29 3.52 -1.56
N ALA A 97 -12.88 4.70 -1.68
CA ALA A 97 -12.30 5.82 -2.45
C ALA A 97 -11.02 6.33 -1.78
N THR A 98 -11.03 6.51 -0.46
CA THR A 98 -9.87 6.93 0.33
C THR A 98 -8.70 5.96 0.15
N THR A 99 -8.95 4.65 0.24
CA THR A 99 -7.92 3.62 0.06
C THR A 99 -7.37 3.62 -1.37
N ALA A 100 -8.24 3.68 -2.39
CA ALA A 100 -7.85 3.71 -3.79
C ALA A 100 -6.93 4.90 -4.14
N MET A 101 -7.09 6.02 -3.45
CA MET A 101 -6.23 7.21 -3.62
C MET A 101 -4.96 7.15 -2.77
N MET A 102 -5.05 6.74 -1.51
CA MET A 102 -3.93 6.80 -0.57
C MET A 102 -2.88 5.72 -0.83
N VAL A 103 -3.27 4.53 -1.30
CA VAL A 103 -2.33 3.44 -1.61
C VAL A 103 -1.29 3.83 -2.68
N PRO A 104 -1.65 4.32 -3.88
CA PRO A 104 -0.65 4.71 -4.88
C PRO A 104 0.17 5.93 -4.43
N ILE A 105 -0.41 6.86 -3.66
CA ILE A 105 0.33 8.00 -3.08
C ILE A 105 1.38 7.51 -2.08
N ALA A 106 1.01 6.59 -1.18
CA ALA A 106 1.92 5.98 -0.22
C ALA A 106 3.09 5.29 -0.92
N GLN A 107 2.79 4.47 -1.94
CA GLN A 107 3.82 3.79 -2.74
C GLN A 107 4.75 4.77 -3.45
N ALA A 108 4.22 5.85 -4.02
CA ALA A 108 5.03 6.88 -4.68
C ALA A 108 5.98 7.58 -3.71
N VAL A 109 5.50 7.95 -2.52
CA VAL A 109 6.31 8.61 -1.49
C VAL A 109 7.36 7.66 -0.91
N LEU A 110 6.98 6.41 -0.62
CA LEU A 110 7.91 5.34 -0.19
C LEU A 110 9.03 5.12 -1.21
N GLY A 111 8.69 5.08 -2.50
CA GLY A 111 9.66 4.93 -3.58
C GLY A 111 10.64 6.09 -3.63
N GLN A 112 10.17 7.33 -3.45
CA GLN A 112 11.05 8.51 -3.38
C GLN A 112 11.93 8.51 -2.14
N LEU A 113 11.40 8.10 -0.99
CA LEU A 113 12.17 7.97 0.25
C LEU A 113 13.29 6.94 0.10
N CYS A 114 12.96 5.75 -0.39
CA CYS A 114 13.89 4.66 -0.68
C CYS A 114 15.00 5.10 -1.65
N ALA A 115 14.64 5.77 -2.75
CA ALA A 115 15.62 6.28 -3.70
C ALA A 115 16.54 7.36 -3.10
N THR A 116 16.05 8.11 -2.10
CA THR A 116 16.85 9.12 -1.39
C THR A 116 17.79 8.47 -0.38
N GLU A 117 17.32 7.48 0.39
CA GLU A 117 18.15 6.71 1.33
C GLU A 117 19.24 5.92 0.59
N ALA A 118 18.92 5.28 -0.54
CA ALA A 118 19.91 4.55 -1.35
C ALA A 118 21.04 5.45 -1.86
N ARG A 119 20.73 6.69 -2.27
CA ARG A 119 21.73 7.69 -2.67
C ARG A 119 22.60 8.15 -1.50
N GLN A 120 22.05 8.16 -0.29
CA GLN A 120 22.80 8.52 0.91
C GLN A 120 23.78 7.39 1.28
N ASP A 121 23.32 6.15 1.32
CA ASP A 121 24.16 4.95 1.52
C ASP A 121 25.34 4.90 0.52
N GLU A 122 25.08 5.17 -0.77
CA GLU A 122 26.12 5.18 -1.81
C GLU A 122 27.17 6.26 -1.57
N ARG A 123 26.78 7.44 -1.06
CA ARG A 123 27.73 8.49 -0.67
C ARG A 123 28.56 8.08 0.54
N GLU A 124 27.94 7.46 1.53
CA GLU A 124 28.64 6.98 2.74
C GLU A 124 29.67 5.90 2.38
N LEU A 125 29.30 4.93 1.53
CA LEU A 125 30.22 3.90 1.00
C LEU A 125 31.39 4.49 0.19
N GLN A 126 31.17 5.55 -0.58
CA GLN A 126 32.24 6.23 -1.32
C GLN A 126 33.20 7.01 -0.42
N VAL A 127 32.74 7.45 0.76
CA VAL A 127 33.58 8.14 1.75
C VAL A 127 34.40 7.13 2.55
N GLU A 128 33.80 6.01 3.00
CA GLU A 128 34.55 4.93 3.67
C GLU A 128 35.55 4.22 2.76
N GLY A 129 35.27 4.12 1.45
CA GLY A 129 36.16 3.47 0.48
C GLY A 129 37.42 4.25 0.10
N LYS A 130 37.57 5.51 0.53
CA LYS A 130 38.71 6.37 0.17
C LYS A 130 39.90 6.30 1.14
N ASP A 131 39.78 5.65 2.29
CA ASP A 131 40.80 5.76 3.34
C ASP A 131 41.87 4.66 3.38
N ASN A 132 41.85 3.63 2.53
CA ASN A 132 42.81 2.52 2.62
C ASN A 132 43.46 2.10 1.28
N GLN A 133 44.03 3.03 0.51
CA GLN A 133 44.86 2.69 -0.67
C GLN A 133 46.36 2.54 -0.37
N ALA A 134 46.79 2.57 0.90
CA ALA A 134 48.21 2.61 1.27
C ALA A 134 48.82 1.29 1.80
N PHE A 135 48.09 0.16 1.81
CA PHE A 135 48.55 -1.05 2.53
C PHE A 135 48.66 -2.35 1.71
N GLU A 136 48.60 -2.32 0.37
CA GLU A 136 48.90 -3.53 -0.43
C GLU A 136 49.99 -3.26 -1.45
N LEU A 137 51.24 -3.16 -0.99
CA LEU A 137 52.43 -3.25 -1.85
C LEU A 137 53.69 -3.56 -1.02
N ASP A 138 53.77 -4.76 -0.43
CA ASP A 138 55.02 -5.49 -0.19
C ASP A 138 54.65 -6.93 0.22
N THR A 139 54.91 -8.00 -0.53
CA THR A 139 56.24 -8.62 -0.59
C THR A 139 56.30 -9.76 -1.63
N LYS A 140 57.27 -9.63 -2.55
CA LYS A 140 58.20 -10.63 -3.13
C LYS A 140 57.70 -11.98 -3.72
N ALA A 141 57.98 -12.16 -5.01
CA ALA A 141 58.47 -13.42 -5.61
C ALA A 141 60.01 -13.28 -5.84
N PRO A 142 60.80 -14.32 -6.24
CA PRO A 142 60.51 -15.74 -6.50
C PRO A 142 61.55 -16.75 -5.89
N GLN A 143 61.28 -18.07 -5.92
CA GLN A 143 62.25 -19.14 -6.31
C GLN A 143 61.64 -20.56 -6.35
N GLU A 144 62.11 -21.36 -7.33
CA GLU A 144 61.71 -22.72 -7.75
C GLU A 144 62.26 -23.84 -6.83
N GLU A 145 61.56 -24.99 -6.70
CA GLU A 145 62.14 -26.35 -6.86
C GLU A 145 61.11 -27.52 -6.77
N GLU A 146 61.23 -28.41 -7.76
CA GLU A 146 60.96 -29.86 -7.92
C GLU A 146 59.64 -30.61 -7.56
N ILE A 147 59.41 -31.61 -8.40
CA ILE A 147 58.20 -32.38 -8.74
C ILE A 147 58.07 -33.66 -7.90
N ASN A 148 56.85 -34.14 -7.59
CA ASN A 148 56.59 -35.60 -7.70
C ASN A 148 55.17 -35.95 -8.15
N THR A 149 55.12 -36.26 -9.44
CA THR A 149 54.06 -36.80 -10.27
C THR A 149 53.56 -38.15 -9.76
N LYS A 150 52.33 -38.21 -9.25
CA LYS A 150 51.34 -39.32 -9.33
C LYS A 150 50.20 -39.17 -8.31
N GLN A 151 50.37 -38.36 -7.27
CA GLN A 151 49.32 -38.07 -6.29
C GLN A 151 48.37 -36.93 -6.69
N ASP A 152 48.82 -36.01 -7.55
CA ASP A 152 48.01 -34.82 -7.90
C ASP A 152 46.97 -35.08 -8.99
N LEU A 153 47.19 -36.04 -9.91
CA LEU A 153 46.23 -36.32 -10.99
C LEU A 153 44.95 -37.02 -10.49
N VAL A 154 45.01 -37.77 -9.39
CA VAL A 154 43.83 -38.41 -8.78
C VAL A 154 43.02 -37.39 -7.95
N LYS A 155 43.69 -36.41 -7.33
CA LYS A 155 43.01 -35.30 -6.66
C LYS A 155 42.35 -34.35 -7.65
N ILE A 156 43.01 -34.07 -8.78
CA ILE A 156 42.45 -33.26 -9.86
C ILE A 156 41.17 -33.92 -10.41
N GLN A 157 41.18 -35.22 -10.72
CA GLN A 157 39.98 -35.87 -11.28
C GLN A 157 38.78 -35.92 -10.32
N GLN A 158 39.03 -35.94 -9.01
CA GLN A 158 37.97 -35.99 -7.99
C GLN A 158 37.43 -34.60 -7.61
N ASP A 159 38.20 -33.54 -7.87
CA ASP A 159 37.78 -32.14 -7.69
C ASP A 159 36.95 -31.62 -8.89
N TYR A 160 37.10 -32.23 -10.08
CA TYR A 160 36.36 -31.82 -11.30
C TYR A 160 35.00 -32.52 -11.49
N MET A 161 34.57 -33.37 -10.56
CA MET A 161 33.29 -34.10 -10.62
C MET A 161 32.49 -34.01 -9.32
N TYR A 162 32.60 -32.87 -8.61
CA TYR A 162 31.62 -32.42 -7.62
C TYR A 162 31.19 -31.00 -7.99
N LYS A 163 30.58 -30.91 -9.16
CA LYS A 163 30.13 -29.68 -9.78
C LYS A 163 28.64 -29.84 -10.02
N ASP A 164 27.82 -29.51 -9.02
CA ASP A 164 26.42 -29.07 -9.27
C ASP A 164 25.64 -28.48 -8.07
N GLU A 165 26.18 -28.28 -6.86
CA GLU A 165 25.35 -27.76 -5.74
C GLU A 165 25.83 -26.51 -4.98
N GLU A 166 26.90 -25.83 -5.38
CA GLU A 166 27.24 -24.54 -4.76
C GLU A 166 27.52 -23.46 -5.81
N ARG A 167 26.44 -22.80 -6.22
CA ARG A 167 26.49 -21.54 -6.97
C ARG A 167 25.66 -20.48 -6.24
N ASP A 168 25.96 -20.28 -4.96
CA ASP A 168 25.29 -19.29 -4.11
C ASP A 168 26.28 -18.55 -3.18
N ALA A 169 27.52 -18.38 -3.66
CA ALA A 169 28.44 -17.37 -3.12
C ALA A 169 27.99 -15.98 -3.60
N ASP A 170 26.79 -15.57 -3.17
CA ASP A 170 26.25 -14.23 -3.33
C ASP A 170 27.30 -13.26 -2.79
N SER A 171 27.83 -12.38 -3.64
CA SER A 171 28.84 -11.41 -3.21
C SER A 171 28.31 -10.64 -1.99
N PRO A 172 29.16 -10.21 -1.04
CA PRO A 172 28.70 -9.45 0.14
C PRO A 172 27.89 -8.19 -0.25
N LEU A 173 28.07 -7.69 -1.46
CA LEU A 173 27.27 -6.63 -2.09
C LEU A 173 25.85 -7.08 -2.52
N GLU A 174 25.70 -8.28 -3.09
CA GLU A 174 24.40 -8.83 -3.51
C GLU A 174 23.50 -9.17 -2.30
N ARG A 175 24.05 -9.74 -1.23
CA ARG A 175 23.30 -9.97 0.02
C ARG A 175 22.74 -8.65 0.58
N ARG A 176 23.55 -7.59 0.59
CA ARG A 176 23.11 -6.24 1.04
C ARG A 176 22.07 -5.60 0.12
N ARG A 177 22.02 -5.95 -1.17
CA ARG A 177 20.92 -5.50 -2.06
C ARG A 177 19.62 -6.23 -1.74
N LYS A 178 19.65 -7.57 -1.64
CA LYS A 178 18.47 -8.38 -1.30
C LYS A 178 17.87 -8.00 0.05
N GLU A 179 18.69 -7.79 1.08
CA GLU A 179 18.21 -7.35 2.40
C GLU A 179 17.51 -5.99 2.36
N ARG A 180 18.03 -5.06 1.55
CA ARG A 180 17.41 -3.73 1.37
C ARG A 180 16.09 -3.85 0.64
N GLU A 181 16.04 -4.59 -0.46
CA GLU A 181 14.80 -4.85 -1.19
C GLU A 181 13.73 -5.49 -0.31
N LEU A 182 14.09 -6.47 0.53
CA LEU A 182 13.20 -7.07 1.51
C LEU A 182 12.68 -6.05 2.54
N LYS A 183 13.56 -5.20 3.09
CA LYS A 183 13.15 -4.11 4.00
C LYS A 183 12.16 -3.16 3.33
N TYR A 184 12.38 -2.79 2.07
CA TYR A 184 11.47 -1.91 1.33
C TYR A 184 10.13 -2.59 1.02
N GLN A 185 10.15 -3.87 0.67
CA GLN A 185 8.92 -4.64 0.47
C GLN A 185 8.12 -4.75 1.78
N LEU A 186 8.78 -4.99 2.90
CA LEU A 186 8.15 -5.05 4.22
C LEU A 186 7.55 -3.70 4.61
N LEU A 187 8.30 -2.60 4.42
CA LEU A 187 7.81 -1.25 4.71
C LEU A 187 6.60 -0.90 3.83
N THR A 188 6.66 -1.20 2.53
CA THR A 188 5.56 -0.94 1.58
C THR A 188 4.32 -1.76 1.92
N LYS A 189 4.48 -3.05 2.25
CA LYS A 189 3.38 -3.93 2.69
C LYS A 189 2.77 -3.45 4.01
N GLY A 190 3.61 -3.10 4.99
CA GLY A 190 3.15 -2.58 6.28
C GLY A 190 2.39 -1.26 6.10
N MET A 191 2.88 -0.40 5.22
CA MET A 191 2.26 0.89 4.95
C MET A 191 0.91 0.77 4.23
N SER A 192 0.81 -0.07 3.19
CA SER A 192 -0.48 -0.29 2.53
C SER A 192 -1.52 -0.89 3.49
N LEU A 193 -1.11 -1.82 4.35
CA LEU A 193 -1.99 -2.41 5.37
C LEU A 193 -2.45 -1.36 6.39
N SER A 194 -1.53 -0.50 6.84
CA SER A 194 -1.83 0.58 7.80
C SER A 194 -2.84 1.59 7.25
N VAL A 195 -2.76 1.92 5.96
CA VAL A 195 -3.69 2.81 5.25
C VAL A 195 -5.08 2.17 5.20
N CYS A 196 -5.19 0.91 4.76
CA CYS A 196 -6.49 0.20 4.69
C CYS A 196 -7.19 0.13 6.06
N TYR A 197 -6.42 -0.18 7.11
CA TYR A 197 -6.96 -0.26 8.47
C TYR A 197 -7.39 1.11 9.00
N SER A 198 -6.57 2.14 8.76
CA SER A 198 -6.87 3.51 9.18
C SER A 198 -8.08 4.09 8.45
N ALA A 199 -8.26 3.79 7.15
CA ALA A 199 -9.46 4.16 6.41
C ALA A 199 -10.70 3.54 7.06
N SER A 200 -10.62 2.26 7.40
CA SER A 200 -11.74 1.55 8.04
C SER A 200 -12.12 2.15 9.39
N ILE A 201 -11.12 2.49 10.23
CA ILE A 201 -11.34 3.16 11.52
C ILE A 201 -11.85 4.59 11.35
N GLY A 202 -11.32 5.33 10.38
CA GLY A 202 -11.76 6.70 10.12
C GLY A 202 -13.22 6.78 9.71
N GLY A 203 -13.68 5.84 8.88
CA GLY A 203 -15.08 5.77 8.44
C GLY A 203 -16.07 5.39 9.54
N THR A 204 -15.64 4.67 10.59
CA THR A 204 -16.51 4.38 11.73
C THR A 204 -16.66 5.57 12.68
N ALA A 205 -15.77 6.57 12.61
CA ALA A 205 -15.79 7.72 13.51
C ALA A 205 -16.94 8.71 13.21
N THR A 206 -17.55 8.67 12.03
CA THR A 206 -18.63 9.61 11.66
C THR A 206 -19.86 8.91 11.10
N LEU A 207 -21.01 9.50 11.38
CA LEU A 207 -22.32 9.04 10.97
C LEU A 207 -22.47 8.89 9.44
N THR A 208 -21.81 9.76 8.68
CA THR A 208 -21.79 9.75 7.20
C THR A 208 -20.64 8.94 6.62
N GLY A 209 -19.67 8.52 7.43
CA GLY A 209 -18.44 7.85 6.97
C GLY A 209 -18.68 6.40 6.55
N THR A 210 -19.60 5.70 7.22
CA THR A 210 -19.94 4.31 6.90
C THR A 210 -21.45 4.05 6.97
N THR A 211 -21.97 3.29 6.00
CA THR A 211 -23.38 2.93 5.89
C THR A 211 -23.97 2.27 7.16
N PRO A 212 -23.25 1.39 7.89
CA PRO A 212 -23.75 0.81 9.14
C PRO A 212 -24.06 1.85 10.23
N ASN A 213 -23.27 2.92 10.35
CA ASN A 213 -23.50 3.96 11.35
C ASN A 213 -24.84 4.68 11.12
N LEU A 214 -25.19 4.89 9.85
CA LEU A 214 -26.42 5.54 9.45
C LEU A 214 -27.64 4.65 9.67
N ILE A 215 -27.50 3.34 9.41
CA ILE A 215 -28.57 2.36 9.66
C ILE A 215 -28.86 2.28 11.16
N LEU A 216 -27.81 2.22 11.99
CA LEU A 216 -27.96 2.22 13.45
C LEU A 216 -28.67 3.48 13.94
N LYS A 217 -28.30 4.65 13.41
CA LYS A 217 -29.00 5.90 13.74
C LYS A 217 -30.47 5.88 13.27
N GLY A 218 -30.74 5.33 12.09
CA GLY A 218 -32.10 5.16 11.59
C GLY A 218 -32.96 4.22 12.45
N GLN A 219 -32.36 3.20 13.08
CA GLN A 219 -33.06 2.31 14.02
C GLN A 219 -33.20 2.89 15.43
N MET A 220 -32.32 3.82 15.81
CA MET A 220 -32.37 4.48 17.12
C MET A 220 -33.34 5.67 17.14
N ASP A 221 -33.56 6.30 15.98
CA ASP A 221 -34.52 7.38 15.79
C ASP A 221 -35.96 6.87 15.45
N GLU A 222 -36.16 5.55 15.30
CA GLU A 222 -37.47 4.86 15.18
C GLU A 222 -38.04 4.45 16.56
#